data_AF-A0A7D9JJ16-F1
#
_entry.id   AF-A0A7D9JJ16-F1
#
_cell.length_a   1.000
_cell.length_b   1.000
_cell.length_c   1.000
_cell.angle_alpha   90.00
_cell.angle_beta   90.00
_cell.angle_gamma   90.00
#
_symmetry.space_group_name_H-M   'P 1'
#
loop_
_entity.id
_entity.type
_entity.pdbx_description
1 polymer ?
#
loop_
_entity_poly.entity_id
_entity_poly.type
_entity_poly.pdbx_seq_one_letter_code
_entity_poly.pdbx_strand_id
1 'polypeptide(L)'
;MPKPPLVLSCLQFIVIKFLVSIGRDGRDSIVPGPPGKTGPRGFRGKPGPGGSSGGSVYTRWGRKSCRSGTTLLYSGVMGGSHYTHSGGGSKTISGNQGYSYVYGIEYEMNVHAPLFPKNLHDHEALCAVCFAETRGSQVMIPARNVCPKGWTREYNGYLMSAHISHKRSEFICVDGAPEARQGTQANLSGGLLYVVEGHCGALPCLPYKQGAELTCAVCTK
;
A
#
# COMPACT_ATOMS: atom_id res chain seq x y z
N MET A 1 30.20 -6.64 19.98
CA MET A 1 29.59 -7.16 18.73
C MET A 1 28.79 -6.04 18.08
N PRO A 2 29.05 -5.68 16.82
CA PRO A 2 28.23 -4.71 16.11
C PRO A 2 26.81 -5.26 15.97
N LYS A 3 25.80 -4.48 16.39
CA LYS A 3 24.39 -4.81 16.15
C LYS A 3 24.21 -4.93 14.63
N PRO A 4 23.56 -5.99 14.11
CA PRO A 4 23.24 -6.07 12.69
C PRO A 4 22.42 -4.83 12.30
N PRO A 5 22.63 -4.29 11.08
CA PRO A 5 21.85 -3.14 10.61
C PRO A 5 20.36 -3.46 10.71
N LEU A 6 19.58 -2.51 11.22
CA LEU A 6 18.13 -2.62 11.32
C LEU A 6 17.57 -2.96 9.92
N VAL A 7 16.90 -4.11 9.79
CA VAL A 7 16.16 -4.45 8.59
C VAL A 7 15.00 -3.46 8.49
N LEU A 8 15.05 -2.53 7.52
CA LEU A 8 13.99 -1.54 7.34
C LEU A 8 12.67 -2.26 7.09
N SER A 9 11.77 -2.23 8.06
CA SER A 9 10.46 -2.82 7.88
C SER A 9 9.62 -1.92 6.98
N CYS A 10 8.97 -2.47 5.95
CA CYS A 10 7.95 -1.68 5.26
C CYS A 10 6.71 -1.70 6.15
N LEU A 11 6.38 -0.52 6.66
CA LEU A 11 5.18 -0.32 7.44
C LEU A 11 4.07 0.13 6.51
N GLN A 12 2.84 -0.23 6.87
CA GLN A 12 1.64 0.23 6.19
C GLN A 12 1.56 1.76 6.28
N PHE A 13 2.10 2.48 5.28
CA PHE A 13 1.95 3.92 5.23
C PHE A 13 0.55 4.25 4.73
N ILE A 14 -0.15 5.09 5.50
CA ILE A 14 -1.17 5.97 4.92
C ILE A 14 -0.41 6.98 4.08
N VAL A 15 -0.10 6.65 2.83
CA VAL A 15 0.18 7.70 1.86
C VAL A 15 -1.18 8.34 1.60
N ILE A 16 -1.46 9.42 2.33
CA ILE A 16 -2.51 10.37 1.96
C ILE A 16 -2.20 10.73 0.51
N LYS A 17 -2.92 10.13 -0.43
CA LYS A 17 -2.97 10.62 -1.80
C LYS A 17 -3.48 12.05 -1.66
N PHE A 18 -2.59 13.03 -1.83
CA PHE A 18 -3.01 14.40 -2.09
C PHE A 18 -3.76 14.37 -3.42
N LEU A 19 -5.06 14.10 -3.36
CA LEU A 19 -5.98 14.69 -4.32
C LEU A 19 -5.86 16.19 -4.07
N VAL A 20 -5.34 16.91 -5.07
CA VAL A 20 -5.40 18.37 -5.09
C VAL A 20 -6.87 18.76 -4.98
N SER A 21 -7.29 19.23 -3.80
CA SER A 21 -8.60 19.82 -3.60
C SER A 21 -8.65 21.14 -4.36
N ILE A 22 -9.58 21.24 -5.32
CA ILE A 22 -10.00 22.51 -5.91
C ILE A 22 -10.49 23.41 -4.76
N GLY A 23 -9.97 24.63 -4.71
CA GLY A 23 -10.22 25.60 -3.63
C GLY A 23 -11.71 25.82 -3.39
N ARG A 24 -12.09 25.95 -2.11
CA ARG A 24 -13.43 26.34 -1.69
C ARG A 24 -13.59 27.85 -1.86
N ASP A 25 -14.63 28.26 -2.57
CA ASP A 25 -14.99 29.66 -2.77
C ASP A 25 -15.44 30.28 -1.44
N GLY A 26 -14.72 31.28 -0.97
CA GLY A 26 -15.07 32.08 0.19
C GLY A 26 -16.36 32.84 -0.06
N ARG A 27 -17.44 32.44 0.62
CA ARG A 27 -18.65 33.26 0.74
C ARG A 27 -18.58 33.98 2.07
N ASP A 28 -18.49 35.30 1.99
CA ASP A 28 -19.14 36.25 2.89
C ASP A 28 -19.06 37.64 2.27
N SER A 29 -20.21 38.26 1.99
CA SER A 29 -20.55 39.64 2.41
C SER A 29 -21.77 40.20 1.67
N ILE A 30 -22.58 40.90 2.44
CA ILE A 30 -23.75 41.69 2.08
C ILE A 30 -23.32 42.87 1.17
N VAL A 31 -23.88 42.88 -0.04
CA VAL A 31 -23.91 43.94 -1.09
C VAL A 31 -22.59 44.66 -1.43
N PRO A 32 -21.86 44.23 -2.48
CA PRO A 32 -20.75 44.97 -3.06
C PRO A 32 -21.22 46.18 -3.90
N GLY A 33 -20.52 47.31 -3.81
CA GLY A 33 -20.67 48.45 -4.74
C GLY A 33 -20.29 48.08 -6.19
N PRO A 34 -20.63 48.93 -7.17
CA PRO A 34 -20.38 48.63 -8.58
C PRO A 34 -18.88 48.37 -8.82
N PRO A 35 -18.51 47.25 -9.48
CA PRO A 35 -17.12 46.91 -9.72
C PRO A 35 -16.38 48.03 -10.46
N GLY A 36 -15.20 48.40 -9.96
CA GLY A 36 -14.28 49.26 -10.70
C GLY A 36 -13.92 48.65 -12.06
N LYS A 37 -13.62 49.49 -13.05
CA LYS A 37 -13.25 49.03 -14.40
C LYS A 37 -12.08 48.05 -14.32
N THR A 38 -12.25 46.88 -14.94
CA THR A 38 -11.19 45.86 -14.99
C THR A 38 -9.95 46.45 -15.67
N GLY A 39 -8.81 46.42 -14.98
CA GLY A 39 -7.53 46.82 -15.55
C GLY A 39 -7.13 45.90 -16.72
N PRO A 40 -6.25 46.35 -17.63
CA PRO A 40 -5.77 45.53 -18.73
C PRO A 40 -5.10 44.25 -18.20
N ARG A 41 -5.34 43.13 -18.90
CA ARG A 41 -4.77 41.83 -18.55
C ARG A 41 -3.24 41.92 -18.60
N GLY A 42 -2.58 41.62 -17.48
CA GLY A 42 -1.12 41.56 -17.42
C GLY A 42 -0.55 40.53 -18.42
N PHE A 43 0.65 40.79 -18.92
CA PHE A 43 1.33 39.87 -19.84
C PHE A 43 1.55 38.51 -19.19
N ARG A 44 1.38 37.44 -19.98
CA ARG A 44 1.65 36.07 -19.52
C ARG A 44 3.14 35.94 -19.17
N GLY A 45 3.45 35.54 -17.94
CA GLY A 45 4.83 35.25 -17.54
C GLY A 45 5.46 34.16 -18.41
N LYS A 46 6.79 34.18 -18.54
CA LYS A 46 7.52 33.12 -19.27
C LYS A 46 7.19 31.75 -18.66
N PRO A 47 7.03 30.69 -19.49
CA PRO A 47 6.91 29.34 -18.97
C PRO A 47 8.06 29.01 -18.03
N GLY A 48 7.77 28.42 -16.87
CA GLY A 48 8.80 27.89 -15.97
C GLY A 48 9.61 26.79 -16.68
N PRO A 49 10.83 26.47 -16.18
CA PRO A 49 11.56 25.31 -16.66
C PRO A 49 10.66 24.08 -16.58
N GLY A 50 10.67 23.24 -17.62
CA GLY A 50 9.87 22.01 -17.66
C GLY A 50 10.11 21.19 -16.40
N GLY A 51 9.07 21.04 -15.57
CA GLY A 51 9.17 20.25 -14.34
C GLY A 51 9.59 18.83 -14.69
N SER A 52 10.52 18.27 -13.91
CA SER A 52 10.86 16.85 -13.96
C SER A 52 9.55 16.04 -13.96
N SER A 53 9.41 15.11 -14.90
CA SER A 53 8.28 14.16 -14.90
C SER A 53 8.20 13.58 -13.50
N GLY A 54 7.14 13.90 -12.75
CA GLY A 54 7.02 13.47 -11.36
C GLY A 54 7.17 11.94 -11.28
N GLY A 55 7.97 11.45 -10.34
CA GLY A 55 8.05 10.03 -10.05
C GLY A 55 7.07 9.63 -8.94
N SER A 56 6.75 8.35 -8.84
CA SER A 56 5.90 7.81 -7.76
C SER A 56 6.59 6.71 -6.98
N VAL A 57 6.25 6.61 -5.70
CA VAL A 57 6.70 5.54 -4.81
C VAL A 57 5.53 4.59 -4.54
N TYR A 58 5.79 3.29 -4.64
CA TYR A 58 4.85 2.25 -4.26
C TYR A 58 5.54 1.14 -3.46
N THR A 59 4.76 0.46 -2.63
CA THR A 59 5.23 -0.72 -1.90
C THR A 59 4.82 -1.99 -2.64
N ARG A 60 5.77 -2.89 -2.85
CA ARG A 60 5.54 -4.26 -3.31
C ARG A 60 5.53 -5.18 -2.10
N TRP A 61 4.33 -5.56 -1.66
CA TRP A 61 4.15 -6.47 -0.54
C TRP A 61 4.38 -7.91 -0.98
N GLY A 62 5.02 -8.70 -0.13
CA GLY A 62 5.38 -10.09 -0.38
C GLY A 62 6.65 -10.32 -1.19
N ARG A 63 7.47 -9.31 -1.51
CA ARG A 63 8.72 -9.49 -2.28
C ARG A 63 9.81 -8.56 -1.77
N LYS A 64 11.09 -8.96 -1.85
CA LYS A 64 12.23 -8.05 -1.55
C LYS A 64 12.76 -7.26 -2.75
N SER A 65 12.28 -7.55 -3.94
CA SER A 65 12.78 -6.97 -5.20
C SER A 65 11.71 -6.12 -5.90
N CYS A 66 12.10 -5.00 -6.50
CA CYS A 66 11.24 -4.24 -7.40
C CYS A 66 11.11 -4.89 -8.78
N ARG A 67 10.19 -4.38 -9.62
CA ARG A 67 10.09 -4.80 -11.03
C ARG A 67 11.21 -4.13 -11.85
N SER A 68 11.63 -4.74 -12.95
CA SER A 68 12.48 -4.08 -13.93
C SER A 68 11.87 -2.75 -14.40
N GLY A 69 12.69 -1.70 -14.48
CA GLY A 69 12.23 -0.34 -14.84
C GLY A 69 11.71 0.49 -13.65
N THR A 70 12.02 0.05 -12.42
CA THR A 70 11.82 0.80 -11.18
C THR A 70 13.05 0.64 -10.29
N THR A 71 13.33 1.63 -9.45
CA THR A 71 14.49 1.64 -8.55
C THR A 71 14.08 1.16 -7.16
N LEU A 72 14.81 0.21 -6.60
CA LEU A 72 14.63 -0.21 -5.21
C LEU A 72 15.13 0.90 -4.27
N LEU A 73 14.26 1.43 -3.44
CA LEU A 73 14.63 2.39 -2.39
C LEU A 73 15.12 1.65 -1.14
N TYR A 74 14.33 0.69 -0.65
CA TYR A 74 14.69 -0.21 0.43
C TYR A 74 13.80 -1.46 0.43
N SER A 75 14.23 -2.50 1.14
CA SER A 75 13.45 -3.72 1.36
C SER A 75 13.61 -4.20 2.80
N GLY A 76 12.70 -5.08 3.23
CA GLY A 76 12.82 -5.73 4.52
C GLY A 76 11.63 -6.60 4.86
N VAL A 77 11.34 -6.69 6.16
CA VAL A 77 10.22 -7.47 6.71
C VAL A 77 8.98 -6.58 6.79
N MET A 78 7.82 -7.15 6.55
CA MET A 78 6.57 -6.43 6.77
C MET A 78 6.37 -6.17 8.26
N GLY A 79 6.11 -4.91 8.62
CA GLY A 79 5.89 -4.51 10.01
C GLY A 79 4.44 -4.12 10.27
N GLY A 80 3.91 -4.50 11.43
CA GLY A 80 2.57 -4.14 11.88
C GLY A 80 2.40 -4.18 13.39
N SER A 81 1.17 -4.01 13.86
CA SER A 81 0.80 -4.25 15.25
C SER A 81 0.55 -5.75 15.48
N HIS A 82 0.76 -6.21 16.71
CA HIS A 82 0.33 -7.54 17.15
C HIS A 82 -1.18 -7.69 16.92
N TYR A 83 -1.65 -8.87 16.53
CA TYR A 83 -3.04 -9.10 16.12
C TYR A 83 -4.09 -8.74 17.20
N THR A 84 -3.72 -8.80 18.49
CA THR A 84 -4.58 -8.40 19.61
C THR A 84 -4.49 -6.91 19.98
N HIS A 85 -3.47 -6.19 19.50
CA HIS A 85 -3.23 -4.80 19.88
C HIS A 85 -4.05 -3.84 18.99
N SER A 86 -4.74 -2.88 19.62
CA SER A 86 -5.56 -1.87 18.91
C SER A 86 -4.85 -0.55 18.62
N GLY A 87 -3.59 -0.41 19.02
CA GLY A 87 -2.81 0.82 18.92
C GLY A 87 -1.39 0.58 18.44
N GLY A 88 -0.63 1.67 18.33
CA GLY A 88 0.72 1.68 17.79
C GLY A 88 0.85 2.62 16.59
N GLY A 89 2.08 2.99 16.26
CA GLY A 89 2.37 3.85 15.11
C GLY A 89 2.49 3.08 13.79
N SER A 90 2.02 3.68 12.70
CA SER A 90 2.34 3.28 11.32
C SER A 90 3.85 3.49 10.98
N LYS A 91 4.61 4.12 11.89
CA LYS A 91 6.06 4.32 11.80
C LYS A 91 6.65 4.18 13.20
N THR A 92 7.58 3.26 13.44
CA THR A 92 8.40 3.27 14.66
C THR A 92 9.79 2.75 14.35
N ILE A 93 10.77 3.51 14.81
CA ILE A 93 12.18 3.18 14.85
C ILE A 93 12.52 2.93 16.33
N SER A 94 13.41 1.96 16.54
CA SER A 94 13.85 1.42 17.83
C SER A 94 13.77 2.36 19.03
N GLY A 95 13.14 1.90 20.12
CA GLY A 95 13.17 2.53 21.43
C GLY A 95 12.80 1.52 22.53
N ASN A 96 13.44 1.61 23.69
CA ASN A 96 13.21 0.70 24.82
C ASN A 96 12.15 1.24 25.81
N GLN A 97 11.17 1.96 25.28
CA GLN A 97 10.23 2.71 26.10
C GLN A 97 8.91 1.94 26.35
N GLY A 98 8.71 0.79 25.68
CA GLY A 98 7.58 -0.12 25.92
C GLY A 98 6.19 0.39 25.50
N TYR A 99 6.08 1.63 25.00
CA TYR A 99 4.78 2.25 24.68
C TYR A 99 4.20 1.82 23.33
N SER A 100 5.03 1.42 22.37
CA SER A 100 4.61 0.99 21.03
C SER A 100 5.61 0.00 20.47
N TYR A 101 5.09 -1.04 19.81
CA TYR A 101 5.88 -2.13 19.24
C TYR A 101 5.59 -2.25 17.75
N VAL A 102 6.59 -2.70 16.99
CA VAL A 102 6.42 -3.17 15.61
C VAL A 102 6.72 -4.65 15.62
N TYR A 103 5.74 -5.44 15.18
CA TYR A 103 5.84 -6.88 15.02
C TYR A 103 6.05 -7.22 13.56
N GLY A 104 6.76 -8.31 13.30
CA GLY A 104 6.75 -8.93 11.99
C GLY A 104 5.33 -9.34 11.61
N ILE A 105 5.02 -9.30 10.32
CA ILE A 105 3.75 -9.79 9.81
C ILE A 105 3.96 -11.21 9.27
N GLU A 106 3.10 -12.14 9.67
CA GLU A 106 3.11 -13.55 9.27
C GLU A 106 1.99 -13.82 8.24
N TYR A 107 2.25 -14.72 7.30
CA TYR A 107 1.17 -15.25 6.46
C TYR A 107 0.36 -16.27 7.24
N GLU A 108 -0.94 -16.07 7.23
CA GLU A 108 -1.92 -17.00 7.78
C GLU A 108 -2.73 -17.59 6.63
N MET A 109 -2.57 -18.89 6.43
CA MET A 109 -3.09 -19.59 5.26
C MET A 109 -3.65 -20.94 5.66
N ASN A 110 -4.67 -21.38 4.93
CA ASN A 110 -5.13 -22.76 5.02
C ASN A 110 -4.12 -23.69 4.32
N VAL A 111 -3.34 -24.44 5.11
CA VAL A 111 -2.34 -25.39 4.61
C VAL A 111 -2.93 -26.51 3.72
N HIS A 112 -4.24 -26.75 3.79
CA HIS A 112 -4.94 -27.75 3.00
C HIS A 112 -5.55 -27.18 1.70
N ALA A 113 -5.46 -25.86 1.48
CA ALA A 113 -5.92 -25.18 0.28
C ALA A 113 -4.79 -24.27 -0.26
N PRO A 114 -3.75 -24.86 -0.87
CA PRO A 114 -2.55 -24.11 -1.24
C PRO A 114 -2.86 -23.11 -2.36
N LEU A 115 -2.78 -21.82 -2.03
CA LEU A 115 -2.89 -20.70 -2.98
C LEU A 115 -1.57 -20.43 -3.72
N PHE A 116 -0.44 -20.71 -3.06
CA PHE A 116 0.91 -20.47 -3.58
C PHE A 116 1.69 -21.78 -3.73
N PRO A 117 2.71 -21.85 -4.61
CA PRO A 117 3.50 -23.07 -4.81
C PRO A 117 4.27 -23.53 -3.56
N LYS A 118 4.56 -22.61 -2.63
CA LYS A 118 5.21 -22.91 -1.36
C LYS A 118 4.21 -22.68 -0.23
N ASN A 119 4.27 -23.52 0.80
CA ASN A 119 3.59 -23.22 2.04
C ASN A 119 4.28 -22.02 2.71
N LEU A 120 3.53 -20.97 2.98
CA LEU A 120 4.02 -19.76 3.63
C LEU A 120 3.42 -19.55 5.01
N HIS A 121 2.53 -20.44 5.46
CA HIS A 121 1.92 -20.34 6.80
C HIS A 121 3.00 -20.23 7.89
N ASP A 122 2.83 -19.29 8.82
CA ASP A 122 3.77 -18.94 9.90
C ASP A 122 5.12 -18.37 9.44
N HIS A 123 5.31 -18.14 8.15
CA HIS A 123 6.48 -17.43 7.66
C HIS A 123 6.26 -15.91 7.70
N GLU A 124 7.29 -15.14 8.06
CA GLU A 124 7.16 -13.69 8.02
C GLU A 124 7.22 -13.16 6.58
N ALA A 125 6.30 -12.26 6.29
CA ALA A 125 6.14 -11.60 5.02
C ALA A 125 7.21 -10.54 4.78
N LEU A 126 7.59 -10.39 3.52
CA LEU A 126 8.64 -9.47 3.07
C LEU A 126 8.06 -8.33 2.25
N CYS A 127 8.86 -7.29 2.02
CA CYS A 127 8.43 -6.13 1.27
C CYS A 127 9.58 -5.40 0.59
N ALA A 128 9.25 -4.62 -0.44
CA ALA A 128 10.14 -3.70 -1.13
C ALA A 128 9.43 -2.39 -1.41
N VAL A 129 10.13 -1.27 -1.22
CA VAL A 129 9.64 0.05 -1.62
C VAL A 129 10.37 0.48 -2.88
N CYS A 130 9.59 0.80 -3.90
CA CYS A 130 10.03 0.97 -5.27
C CYS A 130 9.70 2.37 -5.77
N PHE A 131 10.60 2.95 -6.55
CA PHE A 131 10.43 4.25 -7.19
C PHE A 131 10.29 4.10 -8.70
N ALA A 132 9.18 4.59 -9.24
CA ALA A 132 8.88 4.69 -10.65
C ALA A 132 9.17 6.12 -11.12
N GLU A 133 10.36 6.33 -11.69
CA GLU A 133 10.93 7.66 -11.95
C GLU A 133 10.11 8.52 -12.91
N THR A 134 9.57 7.94 -13.97
CA THR A 134 8.85 8.66 -15.03
C THR A 134 7.33 8.62 -14.90
N ARG A 135 6.81 8.04 -13.81
CA ARG A 135 5.39 7.78 -13.60
C ARG A 135 4.96 8.39 -12.28
N GLY A 136 4.29 9.54 -12.31
CA GLY A 136 4.00 10.35 -11.13
C GLY A 136 2.81 9.93 -10.30
N SER A 137 2.01 8.98 -10.79
CA SER A 137 0.83 8.47 -10.10
C SER A 137 0.95 6.97 -9.83
N GLN A 138 0.41 6.53 -8.68
CA GLN A 138 0.29 5.11 -8.35
C GLN A 138 -1.09 4.77 -7.78
N VAL A 139 -1.58 3.55 -8.02
CA VAL A 139 -2.87 3.06 -7.53
C VAL A 139 -2.87 1.54 -7.38
N MET A 140 -3.50 1.05 -6.31
CA MET A 140 -3.89 -0.35 -6.18
C MET A 140 -5.33 -0.51 -6.69
N ILE A 141 -5.54 -1.45 -7.60
CA ILE A 141 -6.84 -1.84 -8.13
C ILE A 141 -7.27 -3.12 -7.40
N PRO A 142 -8.28 -3.06 -6.52
CA PRO A 142 -8.77 -4.23 -5.79
C PRO A 142 -9.66 -5.09 -6.70
N ALA A 143 -9.75 -6.38 -6.37
CA ALA A 143 -10.55 -7.39 -7.06
C ALA A 143 -10.29 -7.55 -8.57
N ARG A 144 -9.14 -7.07 -9.06
CA ARG A 144 -8.70 -7.22 -10.46
C ARG A 144 -7.20 -7.38 -10.51
N ASN A 145 -6.70 -8.26 -11.37
CA ASN A 145 -5.27 -8.48 -11.62
C ASN A 145 -4.73 -7.68 -12.83
N VAL A 146 -5.53 -6.76 -13.38
CA VAL A 146 -5.20 -5.96 -14.56
C VAL A 146 -5.32 -4.47 -14.25
N CYS A 147 -4.37 -3.69 -14.75
CA CYS A 147 -4.40 -2.23 -14.64
C CYS A 147 -5.32 -1.60 -15.71
N PRO A 148 -5.86 -0.38 -15.46
CA PRO A 148 -6.62 0.34 -16.47
C PRO A 148 -5.76 0.64 -17.71
N LYS A 149 -6.41 0.86 -18.86
CA LYS A 149 -5.72 1.21 -20.11
C LYS A 149 -4.80 2.42 -19.91
N GLY A 150 -3.57 2.31 -20.39
CA GLY A 150 -2.55 3.37 -20.29
C GLY A 150 -1.87 3.49 -18.92
N TRP A 151 -2.11 2.54 -18.00
CA TRP A 151 -1.33 2.38 -16.77
C TRP A 151 -0.34 1.23 -16.91
N THR A 152 0.82 1.38 -16.27
CA THR A 152 1.85 0.34 -16.19
C THR A 152 1.58 -0.55 -14.97
N ARG A 153 1.44 -1.86 -15.18
CA ARG A 153 1.30 -2.82 -14.08
C ARG A 153 2.63 -3.13 -13.42
N GLU A 154 2.82 -2.71 -12.19
CA GLU A 154 4.04 -3.01 -11.44
C GLU A 154 4.04 -4.41 -10.85
N TYR A 155 2.89 -4.88 -10.36
CA TYR A 155 2.67 -6.28 -10.02
C TYR A 155 1.17 -6.58 -9.86
N ASN A 156 0.83 -7.86 -9.79
CA ASN A 156 -0.49 -8.35 -9.40
C ASN A 156 -0.35 -9.46 -8.38
N GLY A 157 -1.44 -9.76 -7.69
CA GLY A 157 -1.50 -10.86 -6.72
C GLY A 157 -2.85 -10.89 -6.04
N TYR A 158 -2.86 -11.04 -4.72
CA TYR A 158 -4.07 -11.26 -3.93
C TYR A 158 -4.26 -10.19 -2.86
N LEU A 159 -5.52 -9.83 -2.62
CA LEU A 159 -5.87 -8.98 -1.50
C LEU A 159 -5.68 -9.77 -0.21
N MET A 160 -4.98 -9.14 0.74
CA MET A 160 -4.81 -9.68 2.09
C MET A 160 -5.10 -8.60 3.13
N SER A 161 -5.57 -9.03 4.29
CA SER A 161 -5.86 -8.18 5.46
C SER A 161 -5.77 -8.97 6.76
N ALA A 162 -6.00 -8.31 7.89
CA ALA A 162 -6.24 -8.99 9.15
C ALA A 162 -7.51 -9.86 9.10
N HIS A 163 -7.58 -10.86 9.98
CA HIS A 163 -8.75 -11.72 10.15
C HIS A 163 -9.98 -10.92 10.60
N ILE A 164 -11.18 -11.39 10.25
CA ILE A 164 -12.45 -10.71 10.56
C ILE A 164 -12.71 -10.52 12.07
N SER A 165 -12.14 -11.37 12.93
CA SER A 165 -12.23 -11.23 14.39
C SER A 165 -11.15 -10.31 15.01
N HIS A 166 -10.18 -9.84 14.21
CA HIS A 166 -9.07 -9.02 14.68
C HIS A 166 -9.36 -7.52 14.50
N LYS A 167 -8.44 -6.68 14.95
CA LYS A 167 -8.53 -5.23 14.71
C LYS A 167 -8.43 -4.94 13.22
N ARG A 168 -9.25 -3.99 12.75
CA ARG A 168 -9.34 -3.62 11.33
C ARG A 168 -7.98 -3.18 10.80
N SER A 169 -7.50 -3.84 9.76
CA SER A 169 -6.42 -3.35 8.91
C SER A 169 -6.96 -2.84 7.58
N GLU A 170 -6.12 -2.13 6.84
CA GLU A 170 -6.39 -1.87 5.42
C GLU A 170 -6.24 -3.16 4.59
N PHE A 171 -6.86 -3.17 3.41
CA PHE A 171 -6.59 -4.18 2.40
C PHE A 171 -5.31 -3.84 1.64
N ILE A 172 -4.40 -4.80 1.53
CA ILE A 172 -3.18 -4.66 0.72
C ILE A 172 -3.16 -5.66 -0.42
N CYS A 173 -2.41 -5.29 -1.46
CA CYS A 173 -2.11 -6.20 -2.56
C CYS A 173 -0.79 -6.91 -2.28
N VAL A 174 -0.82 -8.20 -1.96
CA VAL A 174 0.37 -9.03 -1.83
C VAL A 174 0.69 -9.66 -3.17
N ASP A 175 1.95 -9.66 -3.58
CA ASP A 175 2.42 -10.21 -4.85
C ASP A 175 1.98 -11.66 -5.05
N GLY A 176 1.62 -12.02 -6.28
CA GLY A 176 1.14 -13.37 -6.63
C GLY A 176 2.22 -14.46 -6.54
N ALA A 177 3.50 -14.07 -6.42
CA ALA A 177 4.60 -14.98 -6.13
C ALA A 177 5.35 -14.55 -4.85
N PRO A 178 4.70 -14.61 -3.68
CA PRO A 178 5.27 -14.05 -2.46
C PRO A 178 6.50 -14.84 -1.98
N GLU A 179 7.38 -14.10 -1.31
CA GLU A 179 8.57 -14.58 -0.61
C GLU A 179 8.32 -14.53 0.89
N ALA A 180 8.83 -15.56 1.56
CA ALA A 180 8.95 -15.64 3.01
C ALA A 180 10.38 -15.29 3.44
N ARG A 181 10.51 -14.71 4.64
CA ARG A 181 11.82 -14.60 5.28
C ARG A 181 12.38 -16.00 5.55
N GLN A 182 13.65 -16.21 5.20
CA GLN A 182 14.31 -17.49 5.42
C GLN A 182 14.49 -17.74 6.91
N GLY A 183 14.26 -18.99 7.32
CA GLY A 183 14.45 -19.45 8.69
C GLY A 183 13.34 -19.08 9.66
N THR A 184 12.18 -18.61 9.17
CA THR A 184 11.05 -18.24 10.03
C THR A 184 9.84 -19.05 9.64
N GLN A 185 9.28 -19.77 10.61
CA GLN A 185 8.14 -20.70 10.44
C GLN A 185 7.48 -20.97 11.81
N ALA A 186 7.78 -20.10 12.78
CA ALA A 186 7.27 -20.22 14.13
C ALA A 186 6.06 -19.32 14.20
N ASN A 187 4.98 -19.79 14.82
CA ASN A 187 3.86 -18.94 15.14
C ASN A 187 4.27 -17.98 16.27
N LEU A 188 4.71 -16.78 15.90
CA LEU A 188 5.05 -15.71 16.84
C LEU A 188 3.87 -14.77 17.09
N SER A 189 2.77 -15.01 16.38
CA SER A 189 1.51 -14.28 16.47
C SER A 189 1.72 -12.77 16.40
N GLY A 190 2.53 -12.31 15.45
CA GLY A 190 2.81 -10.89 15.25
C GLY A 190 1.62 -10.13 14.67
N GLY A 191 1.86 -9.38 13.59
CA GLY A 191 0.77 -9.02 12.69
C GLY A 191 0.42 -10.24 11.82
N LEU A 192 -0.84 -10.42 11.46
CA LEU A 192 -1.28 -11.62 10.73
C LEU A 192 -1.98 -11.22 9.43
N LEU A 193 -1.58 -11.84 8.31
CA LEU A 193 -2.16 -11.61 6.98
C LEU A 193 -2.93 -12.83 6.49
N TYR A 194 -4.21 -12.61 6.23
CA TYR A 194 -5.15 -13.59 5.69
C TYR A 194 -5.55 -13.19 4.28
N VAL A 195 -5.73 -14.18 3.41
CA VAL A 195 -6.26 -13.95 2.07
C VAL A 195 -7.71 -13.48 2.18
N VAL A 196 -8.09 -12.48 1.38
CA VAL A 196 -9.45 -11.97 1.35
C VAL A 196 -10.27 -12.76 0.34
N GLU A 197 -11.40 -13.27 0.79
CA GLU A 197 -12.37 -13.97 -0.05
C GLU A 197 -13.57 -13.08 -0.40
N GLY A 198 -14.13 -13.30 -1.58
CA GLY A 198 -15.40 -12.71 -1.98
C GLY A 198 -16.56 -13.35 -1.21
N HIS A 199 -17.32 -12.56 -0.45
CA HIS A 199 -18.53 -13.02 0.21
C HIS A 199 -19.76 -12.41 -0.47
N CYS A 200 -20.49 -13.25 -1.22
CA CYS A 200 -21.74 -12.88 -1.86
C CYS A 200 -22.82 -12.43 -0.87
N GLY A 201 -23.78 -11.65 -1.39
CA GLY A 201 -24.91 -11.12 -0.63
C GLY A 201 -25.12 -9.68 -1.08
N ALA A 202 -24.64 -8.74 -0.27
CA ALA A 202 -24.50 -7.35 -0.72
C ALA A 202 -23.47 -7.21 -1.86
N LEU A 203 -22.47 -8.10 -1.90
CA LEU A 203 -21.59 -8.26 -3.05
C LEU A 203 -22.27 -9.18 -4.09
N PRO A 204 -22.36 -8.78 -5.37
CA PRO A 204 -23.01 -9.60 -6.39
C PRO A 204 -22.18 -10.86 -6.72
N CYS A 205 -22.81 -12.02 -6.88
CA CYS A 205 -22.14 -13.29 -7.25
C CYS A 205 -21.70 -13.41 -8.71
N LEU A 206 -21.75 -12.30 -9.46
CA LEU A 206 -21.01 -12.11 -10.70
C LEU A 206 -20.64 -10.61 -10.76
N PRO A 207 -19.37 -10.26 -11.02
CA PRO A 207 -18.24 -11.13 -11.36
C PRO A 207 -17.55 -11.78 -10.14
N TYR A 208 -17.95 -11.48 -8.91
CA TYR A 208 -17.36 -12.10 -7.71
C TYR A 208 -17.89 -13.51 -7.52
N LYS A 209 -17.11 -14.39 -6.90
CA LYS A 209 -17.52 -15.76 -6.59
C LYS A 209 -17.43 -15.97 -5.09
N GLN A 210 -18.46 -16.60 -4.50
CA GLN A 210 -18.47 -16.95 -3.08
C GLN A 210 -17.22 -17.76 -2.71
N GLY A 211 -16.52 -17.33 -1.67
CA GLY A 211 -15.33 -18.00 -1.14
C GLY A 211 -14.11 -17.95 -2.06
N ALA A 212 -14.15 -17.22 -3.17
CA ALA A 212 -13.01 -17.11 -4.07
C ALA A 212 -12.08 -15.98 -3.61
N GLU A 213 -10.77 -16.24 -3.67
CA GLU A 213 -9.73 -15.29 -3.30
C GLU A 213 -9.74 -14.07 -4.24
N LEU A 214 -9.78 -12.88 -3.66
CA LEU A 214 -9.82 -11.64 -4.43
C LEU A 214 -8.43 -11.26 -4.92
N THR A 215 -8.30 -11.06 -6.22
CA THR A 215 -7.04 -10.60 -6.83
C THR A 215 -6.86 -9.08 -6.71
N CYS A 216 -5.66 -8.59 -7.02
CA CYS A 216 -5.34 -7.17 -7.05
C CYS A 216 -4.21 -6.86 -8.04
N ALA A 217 -4.06 -5.59 -8.39
CA ALA A 217 -2.95 -5.08 -9.19
C ALA A 217 -2.48 -3.72 -8.68
N VAL A 218 -1.17 -3.51 -8.62
CA VAL A 218 -0.58 -2.19 -8.37
C VAL A 218 -0.07 -1.61 -9.67
N CYS A 219 -0.46 -0.37 -9.92
CA CYS A 219 -0.33 0.29 -11.20
C CYS A 219 0.28 1.68 -11.04
N THR A 220 1.10 2.10 -12.00
CA THR A 220 1.70 3.43 -12.06
C THR A 220 1.43 4.11 -13.40
N LYS A 221 1.46 5.44 -13.43
CA LYS A 221 1.27 6.25 -14.64
C LYS A 221 2.08 7.53 -14.60
#